data_AF-A0A7C7CP38-F1
#
_entry.id   AF-A0A7C7CP38-F1
#
_cell.length_a   1.000
_cell.length_b   1.000
_cell.length_c   1.000
_cell.angle_alpha   90.00
_cell.angle_beta   90.00
_cell.angle_gamma   90.00
#
_symmetry.space_group_name_H-M   'P 1'
#
loop_
_entity.id
_entity.type
_entity.pdbx_description
1 polymer ?
#
loop_
_entity_poly.entity_id
_entity_poly.type
_entity_poly.pdbx_seq_one_letter_code
_entity_poly.pdbx_strand_id
1 'polypeptide(L)'
;MGWVPYVMRVFHRGAHSISSGGNVFSLPYTAQFMRNKSVPSILLAALLLAVLMSPLVGTGATVSGSQGTEGDTGDSALNYTYGAYLEPPEDRILHGIGQWNNGNANFLAALDNLSATAQLPASELMFLNLDDNEDDVRGWNWSLNALTENLANGEFEGRIPSLSLALRGEHLSGDDYYEGYGIDELVATTDEYDYRIQEYIDMVMDYDQPVFLRIGGEFSGFWNGYEPVMYPLAFRKIVQMFRDSGADNVAFVWCYEPAAPGNFAEVDHDGNYLWFPGNDVIDWYGIDVFHTNEFSGGGVKHDRTEAFLEMALDAGKPVVVAETTARDTIITNDSEMATSYWDEWFDLFFTWLNDHEQIKAFHYINVDWTVLGHYGEAGWGQADITVNPALMQMFLDEISGEQYMHLGEIEDLNGYNGTNGTNGAESGDETITVNHVVLVDTPPHKEWSWNYSYQTEVNDLQMNVSYTAVILIKQIGDDEWGGLDWWWDDIESDGDQYDFTFSLQRGCYFINASLYESDDLNSDVENATVLAAADLDFVVGTGTCVDGVYSEEVPQGDSGPQDGADDDDAGGLPGFGVILSITAALAAALIATRRE
;
A
#
# COMPACT_ATOMS: atom_id res chain seq x y z
N MET A 1 34.27 -60.58 13.03
CA MET A 1 35.30 -59.89 13.83
C MET A 1 34.77 -58.47 14.00
N GLY A 2 34.29 -57.98 15.15
CA GLY A 2 34.70 -58.26 16.54
C GLY A 2 35.97 -57.44 16.84
N TRP A 3 36.02 -56.51 17.79
CA TRP A 3 35.63 -56.69 19.20
C TRP A 3 35.33 -55.38 19.98
N VAL A 4 34.56 -55.53 21.07
CA VAL A 4 34.25 -54.58 22.18
C VAL A 4 34.04 -55.48 23.41
N PRO A 5 34.68 -55.30 24.60
CA PRO A 5 34.30 -54.24 25.57
C PRO A 5 35.41 -53.74 26.55
N TYR A 6 35.10 -52.71 27.37
CA TYR A 6 35.16 -52.66 28.86
C TYR A 6 34.86 -51.20 29.31
N VAL A 7 33.71 -50.82 29.86
CA VAL A 7 33.02 -51.20 31.12
C VAL A 7 33.67 -50.65 32.40
N MET A 8 33.00 -49.68 33.05
CA MET A 8 32.87 -49.67 34.50
C MET A 8 31.51 -49.08 34.94
N ARG A 9 30.78 -49.79 35.80
CA ARG A 9 29.56 -49.34 36.51
C ARG A 9 29.90 -49.10 37.98
N VAL A 10 29.20 -48.16 38.63
CA VAL A 10 28.86 -48.25 40.06
C VAL A 10 27.36 -48.00 40.22
N PHE A 11 26.74 -48.62 41.23
CA PHE A 11 25.29 -48.82 41.37
C PHE A 11 24.61 -47.87 42.37
N HIS A 12 23.28 -47.78 42.19
CA HIS A 12 22.22 -47.26 43.06
C HIS A 12 22.46 -47.14 44.58
N ARG A 13 21.77 -46.15 45.16
CA ARG A 13 20.69 -46.37 46.16
C ARG A 13 19.52 -45.42 45.87
N GLY A 14 18.30 -45.79 46.27
CA GLY A 14 17.11 -44.97 46.05
C GLY A 14 16.06 -45.11 47.14
N ALA A 15 14.89 -44.52 46.86
CA ALA A 15 13.62 -44.57 47.58
C ALA A 15 13.56 -43.97 49.01
N HIS A 16 12.72 -42.96 49.17
CA HIS A 16 11.64 -42.95 50.16
C HIS A 16 10.50 -42.03 49.71
N SER A 17 9.27 -42.53 49.76
CA SER A 17 8.04 -41.75 49.57
C SER A 17 7.46 -41.32 50.93
N ILE A 18 6.93 -40.10 51.01
CA ILE A 18 5.97 -39.70 52.06
C ILE A 18 4.90 -38.82 51.42
N SER A 19 3.65 -39.10 51.74
CA SER A 19 2.48 -38.32 51.36
C SER A 19 2.03 -37.39 52.50
N SER A 20 1.67 -36.16 52.15
CA SER A 20 0.83 -35.23 52.93
C SER A 20 0.51 -34.02 52.04
N GLY A 21 -0.70 -33.47 51.93
CA GLY A 21 -1.93 -33.78 52.68
C GLY A 21 -2.47 -32.55 53.41
N GLY A 22 -3.24 -31.72 52.69
CA GLY A 22 -4.27 -30.84 53.27
C GLY A 22 -3.86 -29.40 53.69
N ASN A 23 -4.83 -28.51 53.46
CA ASN A 23 -5.02 -27.10 53.89
C ASN A 23 -4.92 -26.13 52.69
N VAL A 24 -6.01 -25.75 52.01
CA VAL A 24 -7.27 -25.16 52.53
C VAL A 24 -6.99 -23.99 53.48
N PHE A 25 -6.89 -22.78 52.91
CA PHE A 25 -7.05 -21.53 53.62
C PHE A 25 -8.27 -20.79 53.08
N SER A 26 -9.39 -20.93 53.79
CA SER A 26 -10.56 -20.08 53.61
C SER A 26 -10.43 -18.82 54.46
N LEU A 27 -10.56 -17.65 53.84
CA LEU A 27 -10.74 -16.38 54.54
C LEU A 27 -12.19 -15.92 54.39
N PRO A 28 -12.98 -15.85 55.49
CA PRO A 28 -14.34 -15.34 55.44
C PRO A 28 -14.34 -13.84 55.75
N TYR A 29 -14.80 -13.01 54.81
CA TYR A 29 -15.30 -11.66 55.14
C TYR A 29 -16.82 -11.65 55.13
N THR A 30 -17.39 -11.81 56.31
CA THR A 30 -18.80 -11.51 56.59
C THR A 30 -18.95 -10.06 57.02
N ALA A 31 -19.62 -9.25 56.21
CA ALA A 31 -20.19 -7.98 56.62
C ALA A 31 -21.68 -7.96 56.20
N GLN A 32 -22.58 -8.02 57.19
CA GLN A 32 -24.02 -8.12 56.98
C GLN A 32 -24.73 -6.95 57.68
N PHE A 33 -25.72 -6.35 57.01
CA PHE A 33 -26.63 -5.28 57.49
C PHE A 33 -25.97 -3.89 57.70
N MET A 34 -26.52 -2.81 57.14
CA MET A 34 -27.89 -2.37 57.43
C MET A 34 -28.75 -2.02 56.23
N ARG A 35 -30.04 -2.40 56.34
CA ARG A 35 -31.14 -1.83 55.56
C ARG A 35 -31.42 -0.41 56.04
N ASN A 36 -31.82 0.47 55.13
CA ASN A 36 -32.92 1.38 55.45
C ASN A 36 -33.85 1.62 54.25
N LYS A 37 -35.14 1.85 54.52
CA LYS A 37 -36.22 1.88 53.53
C LYS A 37 -36.68 3.32 53.27
N SER A 38 -37.01 3.65 52.01
CA SER A 38 -38.13 4.56 51.70
C SER A 38 -38.51 4.56 50.21
N VAL A 39 -39.74 4.12 49.94
CA VAL A 39 -40.55 4.28 48.71
C VAL A 39 -41.93 4.70 49.24
N PRO A 40 -42.55 5.83 48.80
CA PRO A 40 -43.42 5.87 47.60
C PRO A 40 -43.35 7.23 46.81
N SER A 41 -43.59 7.44 45.51
CA SER A 41 -44.43 6.90 44.42
C SER A 41 -45.21 8.08 43.75
N ILE A 42 -45.63 7.91 42.48
CA ILE A 42 -46.85 8.47 41.81
C ILE A 42 -46.77 9.74 40.88
N LEU A 43 -47.46 9.59 39.72
CA LEU A 43 -47.88 10.51 38.62
C LEU A 43 -46.79 11.05 37.67
N LEU A 44 -46.77 10.75 36.35
CA LEU A 44 -47.71 10.93 35.21
C LEU A 44 -47.56 12.28 34.46
N ALA A 45 -47.16 12.21 33.19
CA ALA A 45 -47.77 12.95 32.08
C ALA A 45 -47.34 12.31 30.74
N ALA A 46 -48.31 11.94 29.91
CA ALA A 46 -48.06 11.48 28.53
C ALA A 46 -48.47 12.60 27.55
N LEU A 47 -47.86 12.62 26.37
CA LEU A 47 -48.44 13.32 25.21
C LEU A 47 -48.02 12.65 23.90
N LEU A 48 -48.93 11.82 23.37
CA LEU A 48 -48.93 11.46 21.95
C LEU A 48 -49.39 12.66 21.12
N LEU A 49 -48.87 12.79 19.91
CA LEU A 49 -49.60 13.42 18.82
C LEU A 49 -49.19 12.82 17.47
N ALA A 50 -50.09 12.03 16.89
CA ALA A 50 -49.97 11.50 15.54
C ALA A 50 -51.18 11.98 14.72
N VAL A 51 -50.95 12.51 13.51
CA VAL A 51 -52.02 12.84 12.55
C VAL A 51 -51.60 12.48 11.12
N LEU A 52 -51.82 11.20 10.82
CA LEU A 52 -52.45 10.64 9.60
C LEU A 52 -52.59 11.47 8.30
N MET A 53 -52.26 10.76 7.19
CA MET A 53 -52.96 10.65 5.89
C MET A 53 -52.60 11.57 4.68
N SER A 54 -51.79 10.98 3.79
CA SER A 54 -52.15 10.66 2.38
C SER A 54 -51.89 11.69 1.25
N PRO A 55 -51.70 11.21 -0.01
CA PRO A 55 -50.88 11.89 -1.02
C PRO A 55 -51.67 12.69 -2.07
N LEU A 56 -50.97 13.56 -2.81
CA LEU A 56 -51.45 14.12 -4.08
C LEU A 56 -50.53 13.76 -5.25
N VAL A 57 -51.12 13.10 -6.24
CA VAL A 57 -50.63 13.06 -7.62
C VAL A 57 -50.93 14.41 -8.27
N GLY A 58 -49.94 15.00 -8.95
CA GLY A 58 -50.08 16.26 -9.69
C GLY A 58 -49.46 16.17 -11.08
N THR A 59 -50.28 16.13 -12.12
CA THR A 59 -49.84 15.97 -13.52
C THR A 59 -49.48 17.30 -14.18
N GLY A 60 -48.26 17.39 -14.70
CA GLY A 60 -47.96 17.97 -16.02
C GLY A 60 -48.02 19.50 -16.24
N ALA A 61 -46.88 20.07 -16.63
CA ALA A 61 -46.82 21.17 -17.60
C ALA A 61 -45.53 21.04 -18.43
N THR A 62 -45.69 20.91 -19.74
CA THR A 62 -44.58 20.81 -20.71
C THR A 62 -44.01 22.19 -21.05
N VAL A 63 -42.69 22.29 -21.20
CA VAL A 63 -42.03 23.31 -22.03
C VAL A 63 -41.16 22.58 -23.03
N SER A 64 -41.33 22.88 -24.32
CA SER A 64 -40.65 22.18 -25.41
C SER A 64 -39.35 22.86 -25.82
N GLY A 65 -38.28 22.07 -25.92
CA GLY A 65 -37.46 22.05 -27.14
C GLY A 65 -36.13 22.79 -27.12
N SER A 66 -35.07 22.00 -27.00
CA SER A 66 -34.05 21.94 -28.07
C SER A 66 -33.53 20.49 -28.17
N GLN A 67 -33.54 19.91 -29.37
CA GLN A 67 -32.79 18.67 -29.61
C GLN A 67 -31.30 19.03 -29.66
N GLY A 68 -30.55 18.65 -28.63
CA GLY A 68 -29.12 18.39 -28.73
C GLY A 68 -28.93 16.89 -28.88
N THR A 69 -28.12 16.46 -29.85
CA THR A 69 -27.66 15.08 -29.95
C THR A 69 -26.40 14.93 -29.12
N GLU A 70 -26.57 14.71 -27.83
CA GLU A 70 -25.60 13.98 -27.01
C GLU A 70 -25.97 12.49 -27.18
N GLY A 71 -25.05 11.58 -27.48
CA GLY A 71 -23.70 11.58 -26.94
C GLY A 71 -23.73 10.71 -25.70
N ASP A 72 -24.04 9.42 -25.93
CA ASP A 72 -24.15 8.40 -24.89
C ASP A 72 -22.74 8.02 -24.42
N THR A 73 -22.12 8.92 -23.64
CA THR A 73 -21.01 8.58 -22.76
C THR A 73 -21.66 8.00 -21.51
N GLY A 74 -21.92 6.69 -21.55
CA GLY A 74 -22.47 5.92 -20.45
C GLY A 74 -21.47 5.77 -19.32
N ASP A 75 -21.22 6.88 -18.61
CA ASP A 75 -20.56 6.89 -17.32
C ASP A 75 -21.62 6.56 -16.26
N SER A 76 -21.87 5.26 -16.10
CA SER A 76 -22.73 4.75 -15.04
C SER A 76 -21.97 4.83 -13.74
N ALA A 77 -22.19 5.92 -12.98
CA ALA A 77 -21.65 6.09 -11.64
C ALA A 77 -21.81 4.79 -10.84
N LEU A 78 -20.66 4.24 -10.43
CA LEU A 78 -20.59 2.98 -9.68
C LEU A 78 -21.33 3.14 -8.34
N ASN A 79 -22.08 2.10 -7.97
CA ASN A 79 -22.72 2.00 -6.67
C ASN A 79 -21.89 1.12 -5.77
N TYR A 80 -21.95 1.38 -4.46
CA TYR A 80 -21.30 0.60 -3.42
C TYR A 80 -22.32 0.30 -2.31
N THR A 81 -22.31 -0.92 -1.77
CA THR A 81 -23.33 -1.40 -0.83
C THR A 81 -23.22 -0.69 0.53
N TYR A 82 -21.99 -0.46 1.01
CA TYR A 82 -21.71 0.11 2.32
C TYR A 82 -21.10 1.51 2.26
N GLY A 83 -20.51 1.89 1.12
CA GLY A 83 -19.75 3.13 0.95
C GLY A 83 -18.42 3.13 1.73
N ALA A 84 -17.85 1.95 2.01
CA ALA A 84 -16.58 1.84 2.73
C ALA A 84 -15.38 2.11 1.80
N TYR A 85 -14.29 2.66 2.32
CA TYR A 85 -13.06 2.84 1.54
C TYR A 85 -12.53 1.47 1.06
N LEU A 86 -12.14 1.39 -0.21
CA LEU A 86 -11.77 0.16 -0.94
C LEU A 86 -12.87 -0.88 -1.11
N GLU A 87 -14.14 -0.49 -0.95
CA GLU A 87 -15.25 -1.36 -1.32
C GLU A 87 -15.35 -1.48 -2.85
N PRO A 88 -15.36 -2.70 -3.42
CA PRO A 88 -15.66 -2.87 -4.84
C PRO A 88 -17.15 -2.57 -5.12
N PRO A 89 -17.53 -2.33 -6.38
CA PRO A 89 -18.91 -2.03 -6.74
C PRO A 89 -19.92 -3.08 -6.29
N GLU A 90 -21.21 -2.73 -6.27
CA GLU A 90 -22.31 -3.67 -6.03
C GLU A 90 -22.13 -4.96 -6.85
N ASP A 91 -22.42 -6.10 -6.22
CA ASP A 91 -22.25 -7.46 -6.75
C ASP A 91 -20.81 -7.89 -7.12
N ARG A 92 -19.76 -7.11 -6.77
CA ARG A 92 -18.34 -7.47 -6.96
C ARG A 92 -17.64 -7.94 -5.66
N ILE A 93 -16.61 -8.77 -5.82
CA ILE A 93 -15.72 -9.28 -4.76
C ILE A 93 -14.26 -9.18 -5.22
N LEU A 94 -13.42 -8.49 -4.45
CA LEU A 94 -11.99 -8.33 -4.72
C LEU A 94 -11.22 -9.64 -4.50
N HIS A 95 -10.51 -10.11 -5.53
CA HIS A 95 -9.66 -11.30 -5.45
C HIS A 95 -8.22 -10.93 -5.04
N GLY A 96 -7.71 -11.56 -3.99
CA GLY A 96 -6.33 -11.39 -3.50
C GLY A 96 -5.59 -12.70 -3.23
N ILE A 97 -4.29 -12.57 -2.96
CA ILE A 97 -3.36 -13.68 -2.69
C ILE A 97 -2.53 -13.42 -1.43
N GLY A 98 -1.85 -14.43 -0.89
CA GLY A 98 -0.79 -14.25 0.12
C GLY A 98 -0.38 -15.55 0.80
N GLN A 99 0.30 -15.56 1.94
CA GLN A 99 1.21 -14.53 2.46
C GLN A 99 2.69 -14.91 2.27
N TRP A 100 3.00 -15.82 1.34
CA TRP A 100 4.33 -16.42 1.20
C TRP A 100 4.88 -16.20 -0.20
N ASN A 101 6.01 -15.49 -0.32
CA ASN A 101 6.61 -15.10 -1.61
C ASN A 101 6.74 -16.28 -2.60
N ASN A 102 7.17 -17.46 -2.13
CA ASN A 102 7.26 -18.66 -2.99
C ASN A 102 5.89 -19.15 -3.49
N GLY A 103 4.86 -19.07 -2.64
CA GLY A 103 3.49 -19.48 -2.98
C GLY A 103 2.83 -18.52 -3.95
N ASN A 104 3.04 -17.22 -3.74
CA ASN A 104 2.61 -16.14 -4.61
C ASN A 104 3.31 -16.24 -5.98
N ALA A 105 4.64 -16.39 -6.00
CA ALA A 105 5.42 -16.56 -7.22
C ALA A 105 5.02 -17.81 -8.03
N ASN A 106 4.70 -18.94 -7.37
CA ASN A 106 4.16 -20.13 -8.04
C ASN A 106 2.84 -19.82 -8.76
N PHE A 107 1.92 -19.11 -8.09
CA PHE A 107 0.61 -18.74 -8.63
C PHE A 107 0.73 -17.73 -9.78
N LEU A 108 1.50 -16.65 -9.61
CA LEU A 108 1.73 -15.64 -10.65
C LEU A 108 2.38 -16.27 -11.89
N ALA A 109 3.41 -17.11 -11.72
CA ALA A 109 3.99 -17.86 -12.83
C ALA A 109 3.00 -18.83 -13.49
N ALA A 110 2.03 -19.38 -12.74
CA ALA A 110 0.98 -20.21 -13.32
C ALA A 110 -0.04 -19.38 -14.15
N LEU A 111 -0.34 -18.13 -13.78
CA LEU A 111 -1.13 -17.21 -14.62
C LEU A 111 -0.44 -16.95 -15.96
N ASP A 112 0.85 -16.59 -15.94
CA ASP A 112 1.63 -16.33 -17.16
C ASP A 112 1.66 -17.55 -18.10
N ASN A 113 1.95 -18.73 -17.55
CA ASN A 113 2.00 -19.98 -18.32
C ASN A 113 0.65 -20.37 -18.93
N LEU A 114 -0.47 -19.90 -18.35
CA LEU A 114 -1.83 -20.13 -18.84
C LEU A 114 -2.40 -18.95 -19.64
N SER A 115 -1.63 -17.86 -19.82
CA SER A 115 -2.07 -16.59 -20.43
C SER A 115 -3.30 -15.98 -19.73
N ALA A 116 -3.37 -16.11 -18.40
CA ALA A 116 -4.47 -15.68 -17.54
C ALA A 116 -4.15 -14.39 -16.77
N THR A 117 -3.42 -13.45 -17.38
CA THR A 117 -3.00 -12.20 -16.74
C THR A 117 -4.17 -11.24 -16.44
N ALA A 118 -5.35 -11.47 -17.02
CA ALA A 118 -6.58 -10.78 -16.63
C ALA A 118 -7.08 -11.19 -15.23
N GLN A 119 -6.57 -12.29 -14.66
CA GLN A 119 -6.88 -12.80 -13.32
C GLN A 119 -5.75 -12.54 -12.31
N LEU A 120 -4.89 -11.54 -12.58
CA LEU A 120 -3.89 -11.08 -11.61
C LEU A 120 -4.59 -10.65 -10.30
N PRO A 121 -4.18 -11.16 -9.13
CA PRO A 121 -4.79 -10.79 -7.86
C PRO A 121 -4.72 -9.27 -7.65
N ALA A 122 -5.81 -8.65 -7.20
CA ALA A 122 -5.89 -7.22 -6.96
C ALA A 122 -5.23 -6.76 -5.65
N SER A 123 -5.04 -7.68 -4.72
CA SER A 123 -4.46 -7.41 -3.40
C SER A 123 -3.56 -8.55 -2.94
N GLU A 124 -2.54 -8.23 -2.14
CA GLU A 124 -1.58 -9.20 -1.63
C GLU A 124 -1.38 -9.05 -0.11
N LEU A 125 -1.61 -10.14 0.61
CA LEU A 125 -1.50 -10.22 2.07
C LEU A 125 -0.04 -10.39 2.51
N MET A 126 0.37 -9.52 3.43
CA MET A 126 1.70 -9.51 4.04
C MET A 126 1.57 -9.46 5.57
N PHE A 127 2.53 -10.04 6.30
CA PHE A 127 2.55 -10.00 7.77
C PHE A 127 3.65 -9.09 8.30
N LEU A 128 3.31 -8.31 9.31
CA LEU A 128 4.20 -7.40 10.03
C LEU A 128 4.09 -7.68 11.54
N ASN A 129 5.15 -7.49 12.30
CA ASN A 129 5.12 -7.48 13.77
C ASN A 129 5.45 -6.09 14.31
N LEU A 130 4.82 -5.71 15.42
CA LEU A 130 5.08 -4.43 16.11
C LEU A 130 6.31 -4.48 17.04
N ASP A 131 6.95 -5.64 17.22
CA ASP A 131 8.14 -5.81 18.05
C ASP A 131 9.20 -6.72 17.42
N ASP A 132 10.43 -6.59 17.88
CA ASP A 132 11.48 -7.57 17.65
C ASP A 132 11.29 -8.75 18.63
N ASN A 133 11.60 -9.94 18.14
CA ASN A 133 11.86 -11.13 18.95
C ASN A 133 13.07 -11.79 18.29
N GLU A 134 14.14 -12.07 19.05
CA GLU A 134 15.40 -12.58 18.47
C GLU A 134 15.22 -13.89 17.65
N ASP A 135 14.16 -14.65 17.90
CA ASP A 135 13.81 -15.89 17.18
C ASP A 135 12.61 -15.75 16.21
N ASP A 136 11.95 -14.58 16.09
CA ASP A 136 10.94 -14.36 15.03
C ASP A 136 11.58 -13.82 13.75
N VAL A 137 11.55 -14.64 12.70
CA VAL A 137 11.99 -14.28 11.34
C VAL A 137 11.22 -13.11 10.72
N ARG A 138 10.11 -12.67 11.35
CA ARG A 138 9.34 -11.48 11.01
C ARG A 138 9.39 -10.38 12.07
N GLY A 139 10.38 -10.36 12.97
CA GLY A 139 10.54 -9.30 13.98
C GLY A 139 10.57 -7.89 13.38
N TRP A 140 10.38 -6.86 14.21
CA TRP A 140 10.25 -5.45 13.81
C TRP A 140 11.23 -5.01 12.71
N ASN A 141 12.54 -5.25 12.86
CA ASN A 141 13.52 -4.87 11.82
C ASN A 141 13.30 -5.58 10.48
N TRP A 142 12.86 -6.84 10.48
CA TRP A 142 12.49 -7.54 9.25
C TRP A 142 11.20 -6.97 8.67
N SER A 143 10.19 -6.72 9.51
CA SER A 143 8.90 -6.17 9.06
C SER A 143 9.07 -4.78 8.45
N LEU A 144 9.92 -3.96 9.05
CA LEU A 144 10.24 -2.62 8.59
C LEU A 144 11.00 -2.65 7.25
N ASN A 145 12.05 -3.47 7.15
CA ASN A 145 12.82 -3.60 5.91
C ASN A 145 11.96 -4.21 4.79
N ALA A 146 11.22 -5.29 5.07
CA ALA A 146 10.36 -5.94 4.08
C ALA A 146 9.22 -5.02 3.64
N LEU A 147 8.63 -4.22 4.53
CA LEU A 147 7.62 -3.24 4.13
C LEU A 147 8.24 -2.13 3.29
N THR A 148 9.40 -1.59 3.69
CA THR A 148 10.11 -0.55 2.94
C THR A 148 10.52 -1.06 1.56
N GLU A 149 11.15 -2.22 1.47
CA GLU A 149 11.55 -2.88 0.22
C GLU A 149 10.33 -3.19 -0.65
N ASN A 150 9.26 -3.77 -0.10
CA ASN A 150 8.10 -4.16 -0.90
C ASN A 150 7.29 -2.95 -1.43
N LEU A 151 7.14 -1.89 -0.63
CA LEU A 151 6.44 -0.67 -1.04
C LEU A 151 7.29 0.19 -1.99
N ALA A 152 8.59 0.38 -1.70
CA ALA A 152 9.47 1.24 -2.49
C ALA A 152 10.00 0.59 -3.78
N ASN A 153 10.23 -0.73 -3.79
CA ASN A 153 10.64 -1.47 -4.99
C ASN A 153 9.44 -2.03 -5.77
N GLY A 154 8.21 -1.68 -5.38
CA GLY A 154 6.98 -2.10 -6.03
C GLY A 154 6.84 -3.61 -6.23
N GLU A 155 7.29 -4.42 -5.26
CA GLU A 155 7.14 -5.89 -5.25
C GLU A 155 5.66 -6.32 -5.28
N PHE A 156 4.77 -5.43 -4.85
CA PHE A 156 3.33 -5.58 -5.01
C PHE A 156 2.85 -5.45 -6.48
N GLU A 157 3.65 -4.94 -7.40
CA GLU A 157 3.34 -4.80 -8.85
C GLU A 157 1.96 -4.17 -9.13
N GLY A 158 1.61 -3.13 -8.36
CA GLY A 158 0.32 -2.43 -8.42
C GLY A 158 -0.81 -3.05 -7.58
N ARG A 159 -0.62 -4.23 -6.98
CA ARG A 159 -1.57 -4.86 -6.06
C ARG A 159 -1.69 -4.06 -4.77
N ILE A 160 -2.90 -3.99 -4.23
CA ILE A 160 -3.18 -3.29 -2.97
C ILE A 160 -2.59 -4.10 -1.80
N PRO A 161 -1.65 -3.55 -0.99
CA PRO A 161 -1.12 -4.25 0.17
C PRO A 161 -2.21 -4.51 1.21
N SER A 162 -2.31 -5.76 1.67
CA SER A 162 -3.11 -6.16 2.82
C SER A 162 -2.15 -6.47 3.98
N LEU A 163 -1.92 -5.47 4.83
CA LEU A 163 -0.91 -5.49 5.88
C LEU A 163 -1.51 -6.05 7.18
N SER A 164 -1.09 -7.25 7.56
CA SER A 164 -1.46 -7.90 8.82
C SER A 164 -0.47 -7.55 9.93
N LEU A 165 -0.74 -6.48 10.67
CA LEU A 165 0.06 -6.02 11.81
C LEU A 165 -0.25 -6.83 13.08
N ALA A 166 0.63 -7.76 13.44
CA ALA A 166 0.55 -8.51 14.68
C ALA A 166 1.07 -7.68 15.88
N LEU A 167 0.29 -7.66 16.96
CA LEU A 167 0.63 -6.98 18.22
C LEU A 167 1.37 -7.93 19.17
N ARG A 168 2.42 -8.58 18.67
CA ARG A 168 3.24 -9.55 19.42
C ARG A 168 4.62 -8.98 19.73
N GLY A 169 5.22 -9.44 20.83
CA GLY A 169 6.58 -9.06 21.22
C GLY A 169 7.14 -9.83 22.40
N GLU A 170 8.27 -9.35 22.93
CA GLU A 170 8.96 -9.94 24.09
C GLU A 170 8.39 -9.38 25.40
N HIS A 171 7.71 -10.22 26.20
CA HIS A 171 7.19 -9.79 27.51
C HIS A 171 8.03 -10.31 28.69
N LEU A 172 8.58 -9.40 29.50
CA LEU A 172 9.40 -9.71 30.68
C LEU A 172 8.57 -9.78 31.99
N SER A 173 7.71 -10.79 32.14
CA SER A 173 7.00 -11.04 33.41
C SER A 173 7.79 -11.88 34.42
N GLY A 174 8.92 -11.34 34.92
CA GLY A 174 9.70 -11.94 36.01
C GLY A 174 10.83 -12.87 35.56
N ASP A 175 11.05 -13.98 36.30
CA ASP A 175 12.12 -14.97 36.00
C ASP A 175 11.73 -15.98 34.90
N ASP A 176 10.45 -16.00 34.47
CA ASP A 176 9.93 -16.90 33.43
C ASP A 176 9.70 -16.12 32.13
N TYR A 177 10.57 -16.38 31.14
CA TYR A 177 10.51 -15.85 29.78
C TYR A 177 9.59 -16.71 28.90
N TYR A 178 8.72 -16.08 28.11
CA TYR A 178 7.81 -16.71 27.16
C TYR A 178 7.80 -15.92 25.84
N GLU A 179 8.27 -16.54 24.77
CA GLU A 179 8.25 -15.98 23.40
C GLU A 179 6.83 -15.81 22.86
N GLY A 180 6.63 -14.76 22.08
CA GLY A 180 5.46 -14.60 21.19
C GLY A 180 4.14 -14.28 21.90
N TYR A 181 4.19 -13.55 23.01
CA TYR A 181 2.99 -13.09 23.73
C TYR A 181 2.41 -11.80 23.12
N GLY A 182 1.16 -11.49 23.46
CA GLY A 182 0.51 -10.24 23.10
C GLY A 182 1.10 -9.05 23.85
N ILE A 183 1.33 -7.94 23.14
CA ILE A 183 1.76 -6.65 23.71
C ILE A 183 0.63 -5.61 23.69
N ASP A 184 -0.61 -6.04 23.45
CA ASP A 184 -1.79 -5.18 23.37
C ASP A 184 -2.10 -4.43 24.67
N GLU A 185 -1.80 -4.98 25.87
CA GLU A 185 -1.85 -4.19 27.11
C GLU A 185 -0.87 -3.00 27.06
N LEU A 186 0.37 -3.21 26.60
CA LEU A 186 1.40 -2.17 26.55
C LEU A 186 1.05 -1.11 25.51
N VAL A 187 0.58 -1.52 24.33
CA VAL A 187 0.05 -0.61 23.29
C VAL A 187 -1.15 0.19 23.81
N ALA A 188 -2.09 -0.46 24.51
CA ALA A 188 -3.30 0.19 25.01
C ALA A 188 -3.06 1.18 26.17
N THR A 189 -2.08 0.92 27.03
CA THR A 189 -1.94 1.60 28.34
C THR A 189 -0.68 2.45 28.49
N THR A 190 0.26 2.34 27.57
CA THR A 190 1.54 3.07 27.57
C THR A 190 1.84 3.66 26.19
N ASP A 191 2.90 4.45 26.08
CA ASP A 191 3.40 5.00 24.81
C ASP A 191 4.66 4.25 24.32
N GLU A 192 4.93 3.04 24.84
CA GLU A 192 6.16 2.28 24.61
C GLU A 192 6.38 1.89 23.14
N TYR A 193 5.30 1.59 22.42
CA TYR A 193 5.32 1.18 21.02
C TYR A 193 4.89 2.31 20.05
N ASP A 194 4.58 3.51 20.56
CA ASP A 194 4.02 4.59 19.74
C ASP A 194 4.97 5.07 18.65
N TYR A 195 6.28 5.03 18.90
CA TYR A 195 7.28 5.40 17.89
C TYR A 195 7.29 4.42 16.71
N ARG A 196 7.11 3.12 16.98
CA ARG A 196 6.98 2.07 15.95
C ARG A 196 5.67 2.15 15.19
N ILE A 197 4.58 2.47 15.89
CA ILE A 197 3.29 2.75 15.23
C ILE A 197 3.43 3.97 14.31
N GLN A 198 4.14 5.02 14.73
CA GLN A 198 4.44 6.18 13.89
C GLN A 198 5.31 5.84 12.69
N GLU A 199 6.36 5.01 12.84
CA GLU A 199 7.20 4.56 11.72
C GLU A 199 6.39 3.79 10.66
N TYR A 200 5.40 2.97 11.04
CA TYR A 200 4.46 2.36 10.09
C TYR A 200 3.49 3.37 9.47
N ILE A 201 3.02 4.36 10.22
CA ILE A 201 2.15 5.43 9.69
C ILE A 201 2.89 6.24 8.64
N ASP A 202 4.12 6.66 8.94
CA ASP A 202 4.96 7.45 8.05
C ASP A 202 5.22 6.69 6.73
N MET A 203 5.54 5.39 6.80
CA MET A 203 5.70 4.55 5.60
C MET A 203 4.43 4.38 4.76
N VAL A 204 3.27 4.23 5.39
CA VAL A 204 2.00 4.10 4.67
C VAL A 204 1.55 5.43 4.06
N MET A 205 1.88 6.56 4.69
CA MET A 205 1.66 7.89 4.09
C MET A 205 2.64 8.17 2.94
N ASP A 206 3.93 7.83 3.09
CA ASP A 206 4.95 8.00 2.04
C ASP A 206 4.66 7.12 0.80
N TYR A 207 3.97 5.99 0.97
CA TYR A 207 3.51 5.14 -0.13
C TYR A 207 2.34 5.76 -0.93
N ASP A 208 1.49 6.58 -0.30
CA ASP A 208 0.32 7.31 -0.83
C ASP A 208 -0.71 6.49 -1.66
N GLN A 209 -0.51 5.18 -1.83
CA GLN A 209 -1.47 4.28 -2.46
C GLN A 209 -2.35 3.57 -1.41
N PRO A 210 -3.49 2.97 -1.82
CA PRO A 210 -4.38 2.30 -0.89
C PRO A 210 -3.78 1.11 -0.16
N VAL A 211 -4.16 0.94 1.11
CA VAL A 211 -3.72 -0.17 1.98
C VAL A 211 -4.89 -0.70 2.81
N PHE A 212 -5.03 -2.03 2.93
CA PHE A 212 -5.79 -2.65 4.02
C PHE A 212 -4.86 -2.86 5.23
N LEU A 213 -5.26 -2.44 6.43
CA LEU A 213 -4.50 -2.68 7.65
C LEU A 213 -5.29 -3.55 8.64
N ARG A 214 -4.91 -4.82 8.74
CA ARG A 214 -5.47 -5.82 9.67
C ARG A 214 -4.72 -5.79 10.99
N ILE A 215 -5.27 -5.07 11.97
CA ILE A 215 -4.61 -4.84 13.27
C ILE A 215 -4.90 -6.02 14.21
N GLY A 216 -3.87 -6.80 14.52
CA GLY A 216 -3.90 -7.98 15.37
C GLY A 216 -4.97 -8.98 14.95
N GLY A 217 -4.83 -9.54 13.74
CA GLY A 217 -5.71 -10.57 13.21
C GLY A 217 -5.81 -11.83 14.08
N GLU A 218 -6.85 -12.63 13.86
CA GLU A 218 -7.24 -13.77 14.70
C GLU A 218 -7.34 -13.39 16.20
N PHE A 219 -7.94 -12.24 16.53
CA PHE A 219 -7.75 -11.59 17.84
C PHE A 219 -8.06 -12.45 19.08
N SER A 220 -8.97 -13.42 18.95
CA SER A 220 -9.40 -14.33 20.02
C SER A 220 -8.65 -15.68 20.04
N GLY A 221 -7.64 -15.84 19.16
CA GLY A 221 -6.75 -16.99 19.10
C GLY A 221 -5.73 -16.96 20.23
N PHE A 222 -5.69 -18.00 21.07
CA PHE A 222 -4.79 -18.02 22.25
C PHE A 222 -3.30 -17.98 21.90
N TRP A 223 -2.95 -18.29 20.66
CA TRP A 223 -1.58 -18.23 20.11
C TRP A 223 -1.10 -16.81 19.79
N ASN A 224 -2.01 -15.84 19.73
CA ASN A 224 -1.65 -14.41 19.70
C ASN A 224 -1.34 -13.85 21.09
N GLY A 225 -1.86 -14.48 22.15
CA GLY A 225 -1.66 -14.04 23.53
C GLY A 225 -2.37 -12.72 23.90
N TYR A 226 -3.22 -12.16 23.03
CA TYR A 226 -3.94 -10.91 23.30
C TYR A 226 -4.92 -11.02 24.47
N GLU A 227 -5.15 -9.90 25.14
CA GLU A 227 -6.08 -9.84 26.28
C GLU A 227 -7.46 -9.26 25.88
N PRO A 228 -8.58 -9.90 26.31
CA PRO A 228 -9.89 -9.28 26.20
C PRO A 228 -9.91 -7.95 26.95
N VAL A 229 -10.64 -6.96 26.42
CA VAL A 229 -10.68 -5.55 26.87
C VAL A 229 -9.41 -4.74 26.56
N MET A 230 -8.20 -5.29 26.60
CA MET A 230 -6.99 -4.54 26.19
C MET A 230 -6.83 -4.46 24.68
N TYR A 231 -6.96 -5.57 23.95
CA TYR A 231 -6.91 -5.59 22.47
C TYR A 231 -7.82 -4.54 21.82
N PRO A 232 -9.11 -4.38 22.20
CA PRO A 232 -9.96 -3.31 21.69
C PRO A 232 -9.41 -1.90 21.92
N LEU A 233 -8.73 -1.66 23.05
CA LEU A 233 -8.12 -0.36 23.35
C LEU A 233 -6.85 -0.13 22.52
N ALA A 234 -6.03 -1.16 22.30
CA ALA A 234 -4.86 -1.11 21.43
C ALA A 234 -5.25 -0.82 19.97
N PHE A 235 -6.25 -1.55 19.46
CA PHE A 235 -6.83 -1.32 18.12
C PHE A 235 -7.30 0.13 17.97
N ARG A 236 -8.08 0.64 18.94
CA ARG A 236 -8.55 2.03 18.94
C ARG A 236 -7.40 3.05 19.00
N LYS A 237 -6.33 2.77 19.76
CA LYS A 237 -5.17 3.67 19.82
C LYS A 237 -4.47 3.77 18.46
N ILE A 238 -4.17 2.63 17.83
CA ILE A 238 -3.52 2.57 16.52
C ILE A 238 -4.36 3.32 15.47
N VAL A 239 -5.66 3.02 15.35
CA VAL A 239 -6.56 3.72 14.41
C VAL A 239 -6.62 5.23 14.67
N GLN A 240 -6.60 5.66 15.94
CA GLN A 240 -6.55 7.09 16.26
C GLN A 240 -5.22 7.73 15.85
N MET A 241 -4.08 7.05 16.01
CA MET A 241 -2.78 7.57 15.59
C MET A 241 -2.69 7.77 14.07
N PHE A 242 -3.11 6.78 13.27
CA PHE A 242 -3.20 6.93 11.81
C PHE A 242 -4.08 8.13 11.41
N ARG A 243 -5.27 8.25 12.01
CA ARG A 243 -6.22 9.34 11.72
C ARG A 243 -5.74 10.71 12.21
N ASP A 244 -4.99 10.79 13.31
CA ASP A 244 -4.39 12.03 13.80
C ASP A 244 -3.20 12.49 12.94
N SER A 245 -2.51 11.56 12.26
CA SER A 245 -1.47 11.85 11.27
C SER A 245 -2.03 12.25 9.89
N GLY A 246 -3.27 11.86 9.58
CA GLY A 246 -3.92 12.12 8.28
C GLY A 246 -3.71 11.03 7.23
N ALA A 247 -3.42 9.79 7.67
CA ALA A 247 -3.30 8.63 6.80
C ALA A 247 -4.70 8.16 6.32
N ASP A 248 -5.26 8.91 5.36
CA ASP A 248 -6.59 8.68 4.79
C ASP A 248 -6.61 7.55 3.73
N ASN A 249 -5.45 7.00 3.34
CA ASN A 249 -5.27 5.92 2.37
C ASN A 249 -5.40 4.49 2.96
N VAL A 250 -5.98 4.35 4.17
CA VAL A 250 -5.98 3.08 4.93
C VAL A 250 -7.40 2.60 5.27
N ALA A 251 -7.69 1.34 4.95
CA ALA A 251 -8.89 0.63 5.41
C ALA A 251 -8.58 -0.24 6.64
N PHE A 252 -9.11 0.09 7.83
CA PHE A 252 -8.85 -0.66 9.06
C PHE A 252 -9.73 -1.93 9.19
N VAL A 253 -9.08 -3.10 9.31
CA VAL A 253 -9.73 -4.42 9.34
C VAL A 253 -9.69 -5.04 10.74
N TRP A 254 -10.84 -5.43 11.30
CA TRP A 254 -10.97 -6.16 12.58
C TRP A 254 -11.28 -7.64 12.33
N CYS A 255 -10.32 -8.54 12.56
CA CYS A 255 -10.34 -9.89 11.97
C CYS A 255 -10.47 -11.06 12.97
N TYR A 256 -11.48 -11.92 12.75
CA TYR A 256 -11.85 -13.05 13.60
C TYR A 256 -11.60 -14.41 12.93
N GLU A 257 -11.06 -15.38 13.67
CA GLU A 257 -10.97 -16.79 13.23
C GLU A 257 -12.03 -17.64 13.97
N PRO A 258 -13.06 -18.19 13.30
CA PRO A 258 -14.13 -18.97 13.93
C PRO A 258 -13.68 -20.26 14.61
N ALA A 259 -12.57 -20.84 14.16
CA ALA A 259 -11.92 -22.00 14.77
C ALA A 259 -11.28 -21.73 16.14
N ALA A 260 -10.94 -20.47 16.46
CA ALA A 260 -10.28 -20.09 17.70
C ALA A 260 -11.08 -20.55 18.92
N PRO A 261 -10.44 -20.93 20.05
CA PRO A 261 -11.20 -21.25 21.26
C PRO A 261 -12.04 -20.08 21.77
N GLY A 262 -11.50 -18.86 21.71
CA GLY A 262 -12.23 -17.63 22.05
C GLY A 262 -13.30 -17.27 21.02
N ASN A 263 -14.22 -16.39 21.40
CA ASN A 263 -15.35 -15.98 20.58
C ASN A 263 -15.51 -14.46 20.60
N PHE A 264 -15.64 -13.83 19.42
CA PHE A 264 -15.94 -12.41 19.27
C PHE A 264 -17.15 -11.97 20.13
N ALA A 265 -18.15 -12.84 20.27
CA ALA A 265 -19.38 -12.60 21.00
C ALA A 265 -19.26 -12.79 22.54
N GLU A 266 -18.06 -12.94 23.09
CA GLU A 266 -17.83 -12.89 24.53
C GLU A 266 -18.17 -11.51 25.10
N VAL A 267 -18.90 -11.49 26.22
CA VAL A 267 -19.35 -10.28 26.90
C VAL A 267 -19.01 -10.28 28.38
N ASP A 268 -18.88 -9.09 28.95
CA ASP A 268 -18.74 -8.88 30.40
C ASP A 268 -20.05 -9.12 31.17
N HIS A 269 -20.09 -8.77 32.46
CA HIS A 269 -21.29 -8.91 33.29
C HIS A 269 -22.45 -8.01 32.87
N ASP A 270 -22.16 -6.85 32.29
CA ASP A 270 -23.12 -5.82 31.90
C ASP A 270 -23.58 -5.98 30.44
N GLY A 271 -22.95 -6.89 29.69
CA GLY A 271 -23.28 -7.26 28.31
C GLY A 271 -22.43 -6.56 27.25
N ASN A 272 -21.32 -5.92 27.63
CA ASN A 272 -20.40 -5.29 26.69
C ASN A 272 -19.46 -6.34 26.08
N TYR A 273 -19.28 -6.32 24.76
CA TYR A 273 -18.35 -7.21 24.06
C TYR A 273 -16.91 -7.01 24.54
N LEU A 274 -16.20 -8.11 24.78
CA LEU A 274 -14.83 -8.11 25.29
C LEU A 274 -13.77 -7.87 24.20
N TRP A 275 -14.08 -8.19 22.95
CA TRP A 275 -13.13 -8.18 21.83
C TRP A 275 -13.41 -7.10 20.77
N PHE A 276 -14.51 -6.36 20.91
CA PHE A 276 -15.01 -5.44 19.89
C PHE A 276 -14.50 -4.00 20.11
N PRO A 277 -13.70 -3.43 19.18
CA PRO A 277 -13.19 -2.06 19.30
C PRO A 277 -14.24 -0.98 18.96
N GLY A 278 -15.34 -1.34 18.30
CA GLY A 278 -16.43 -0.44 17.94
C GLY A 278 -16.44 -0.01 16.48
N ASN A 279 -17.65 0.08 15.88
CA ASN A 279 -17.85 0.40 14.46
C ASN A 279 -17.35 1.80 14.03
N ASP A 280 -16.98 2.66 14.96
CA ASP A 280 -16.40 3.97 14.68
C ASP A 280 -14.89 3.91 14.32
N VAL A 281 -14.22 2.79 14.61
CA VAL A 281 -12.81 2.54 14.24
C VAL A 281 -12.61 1.36 13.28
N ILE A 282 -13.67 0.63 12.95
CA ILE A 282 -13.65 -0.47 11.99
C ILE A 282 -14.16 0.03 10.66
N ASP A 283 -13.38 -0.10 9.59
CA ASP A 283 -13.84 0.14 8.23
C ASP A 283 -14.30 -1.15 7.56
N TRP A 284 -13.60 -2.25 7.87
CA TRP A 284 -13.87 -3.59 7.37
C TRP A 284 -13.90 -4.62 8.50
N TYR A 285 -14.87 -5.53 8.45
CA TYR A 285 -14.79 -6.76 9.22
C TYR A 285 -13.85 -7.73 8.49
N GLY A 286 -13.04 -8.47 9.22
CA GLY A 286 -12.18 -9.51 8.68
C GLY A 286 -12.59 -10.87 9.20
N ILE A 287 -12.48 -11.91 8.38
CA ILE A 287 -12.67 -13.29 8.82
C ILE A 287 -11.61 -14.22 8.22
N ASP A 288 -11.07 -15.10 9.03
CA ASP A 288 -10.07 -16.10 8.64
C ASP A 288 -10.75 -17.48 8.67
N VAL A 289 -10.81 -18.19 7.53
CA VAL A 289 -11.52 -19.48 7.41
C VAL A 289 -10.70 -20.51 6.64
N PHE A 290 -10.52 -21.70 7.23
CA PHE A 290 -9.60 -22.72 6.71
C PHE A 290 -10.25 -24.09 6.56
N HIS A 291 -11.09 -24.46 7.51
CA HIS A 291 -11.81 -25.73 7.51
C HIS A 291 -13.17 -25.61 6.82
N THR A 292 -13.58 -26.64 6.09
CA THR A 292 -14.91 -26.68 5.46
C THR A 292 -16.07 -26.62 6.45
N ASN A 293 -15.85 -26.92 7.74
CA ASN A 293 -16.85 -26.78 8.80
C ASN A 293 -16.93 -25.37 9.41
N GLU A 294 -16.21 -24.40 8.84
CA GLU A 294 -16.35 -22.96 9.13
C GLU A 294 -17.31 -22.28 8.16
N PHE A 295 -17.46 -22.79 6.93
CA PHE A 295 -18.31 -22.21 5.88
C PHE A 295 -19.31 -23.21 5.25
N SER A 296 -19.33 -24.46 5.71
CA SER A 296 -20.28 -25.49 5.27
C SER A 296 -20.60 -26.50 6.37
N GLY A 297 -21.61 -27.35 6.17
CA GLY A 297 -21.95 -28.49 7.05
C GLY A 297 -22.55 -28.16 8.42
N GLY A 298 -22.45 -26.91 8.90
CA GLY A 298 -23.03 -26.42 10.15
C GLY A 298 -22.28 -26.85 11.42
N GLY A 299 -22.73 -26.32 12.57
CA GLY A 299 -22.16 -26.59 13.90
C GLY A 299 -21.29 -25.44 14.39
N VAL A 300 -20.73 -25.57 15.61
CA VAL A 300 -20.25 -24.42 16.40
C VAL A 300 -19.29 -23.46 15.68
N LYS A 301 -18.43 -23.95 14.79
CA LYS A 301 -17.53 -23.09 14.00
C LYS A 301 -18.30 -22.29 12.95
N HIS A 302 -18.99 -22.96 12.03
CA HIS A 302 -19.97 -22.36 11.12
C HIS A 302 -20.96 -21.41 11.84
N ASP A 303 -21.57 -21.82 12.95
CA ASP A 303 -22.51 -20.98 13.71
C ASP A 303 -21.87 -19.68 14.23
N ARG A 304 -20.54 -19.64 14.41
CA ARG A 304 -19.78 -18.42 14.75
C ARG A 304 -19.46 -17.59 13.51
N THR A 305 -19.08 -18.22 12.40
CA THR A 305 -18.91 -17.57 11.08
C THR A 305 -20.15 -16.76 10.72
N GLU A 306 -21.30 -17.43 10.65
CA GLU A 306 -22.59 -16.83 10.29
C GLU A 306 -22.98 -15.69 11.25
N ALA A 307 -22.75 -15.87 12.56
CA ALA A 307 -23.05 -14.84 13.55
C ALA A 307 -22.11 -13.62 13.46
N PHE A 308 -20.87 -13.79 13.01
CA PHE A 308 -19.93 -12.70 12.77
C PHE A 308 -20.27 -11.96 11.47
N LEU A 309 -20.63 -12.70 10.41
CA LEU A 309 -21.12 -12.16 9.16
C LEU A 309 -22.44 -11.37 9.31
N GLU A 310 -23.36 -11.83 10.16
CA GLU A 310 -24.58 -11.07 10.53
C GLU A 310 -24.23 -9.80 11.31
N MET A 311 -23.22 -9.84 12.19
CA MET A 311 -22.75 -8.65 12.93
C MET A 311 -22.16 -7.57 12.00
N ALA A 312 -21.53 -7.96 10.89
CA ALA A 312 -21.06 -7.05 9.85
C ALA A 312 -22.23 -6.43 9.05
N LEU A 313 -23.24 -7.23 8.69
CA LEU A 313 -24.48 -6.75 8.06
C LEU A 313 -25.23 -5.74 8.94
N ASP A 314 -25.45 -6.07 10.22
CA ASP A 314 -26.08 -5.18 11.20
C ASP A 314 -25.28 -3.88 11.42
N ALA A 315 -23.96 -3.92 11.24
CA ALA A 315 -23.09 -2.76 11.28
C ALA A 315 -23.12 -1.92 9.98
N GLY A 316 -23.62 -2.47 8.88
CA GLY A 316 -23.52 -1.86 7.54
C GLY A 316 -22.07 -1.76 7.08
N LYS A 317 -21.29 -2.85 7.24
CA LYS A 317 -19.85 -2.89 6.94
C LYS A 317 -19.51 -4.10 6.05
N PRO A 318 -18.58 -3.96 5.09
CA PRO A 318 -18.11 -5.08 4.28
C PRO A 318 -17.22 -6.02 5.10
N VAL A 319 -17.08 -7.24 4.59
CA VAL A 319 -16.23 -8.31 5.11
C VAL A 319 -15.14 -8.64 4.09
N VAL A 320 -13.90 -8.76 4.56
CA VAL A 320 -12.80 -9.41 3.85
C VAL A 320 -12.52 -10.78 4.45
N VAL A 321 -12.45 -11.82 3.62
CA VAL A 321 -11.89 -13.12 4.02
C VAL A 321 -10.37 -13.00 3.97
N ALA A 322 -9.78 -12.54 5.07
CA ALA A 322 -8.40 -12.06 5.10
C ALA A 322 -7.37 -13.20 5.02
N GLU A 323 -7.72 -14.39 5.49
CA GLU A 323 -6.95 -15.61 5.26
C GLU A 323 -7.88 -16.76 4.89
N THR A 324 -7.61 -17.44 3.76
CA THR A 324 -8.22 -18.73 3.46
C THR A 324 -7.29 -19.64 2.67
N THR A 325 -7.42 -20.96 2.87
CA THR A 325 -6.63 -21.97 2.16
C THR A 325 -7.30 -23.35 2.27
N ALA A 326 -7.01 -24.24 1.31
CA ALA A 326 -7.46 -25.63 1.33
C ALA A 326 -6.75 -26.49 2.41
N ARG A 327 -6.80 -26.04 3.67
CA ARG A 327 -6.04 -26.52 4.83
C ARG A 327 -6.13 -28.03 5.04
N ASP A 328 -7.33 -28.59 4.87
CA ASP A 328 -7.59 -30.01 5.17
C ASP A 328 -7.34 -30.92 3.94
N THR A 329 -6.93 -30.35 2.80
CA THR A 329 -6.74 -31.05 1.52
C THR A 329 -5.26 -31.40 1.27
N ILE A 330 -5.00 -32.54 0.64
CA ILE A 330 -3.66 -32.91 0.13
C ILE A 330 -3.70 -32.92 -1.40
N ILE A 331 -3.46 -31.76 -2.01
CA ILE A 331 -3.39 -31.62 -3.46
C ILE A 331 -2.17 -32.39 -3.98
N THR A 332 -2.36 -33.14 -5.05
CA THR A 332 -1.30 -33.87 -5.75
C THR A 332 -1.43 -33.63 -7.24
N ASN A 333 -0.36 -33.90 -8.00
CA ASN A 333 -0.35 -33.74 -9.45
C ASN A 333 -1.14 -34.81 -10.24
N ASP A 334 -1.95 -35.63 -9.56
CA ASP A 334 -2.86 -36.57 -10.21
C ASP A 334 -4.08 -35.82 -10.78
N SER A 335 -4.13 -35.67 -12.10
CA SER A 335 -5.22 -34.96 -12.78
C SER A 335 -6.58 -35.64 -12.64
N GLU A 336 -6.65 -36.94 -12.27
CA GLU A 336 -7.93 -37.60 -12.00
C GLU A 336 -8.56 -37.14 -10.67
N MET A 337 -7.78 -36.51 -9.77
CA MET A 337 -8.23 -36.05 -8.46
C MET A 337 -8.77 -34.60 -8.45
N ALA A 338 -8.57 -33.82 -9.51
CA ALA A 338 -8.89 -32.37 -9.53
C ALA A 338 -10.35 -32.07 -9.13
N THR A 339 -11.32 -32.77 -9.72
CA THR A 339 -12.75 -32.64 -9.36
C THR A 339 -13.01 -33.04 -7.90
N SER A 340 -12.28 -34.01 -7.36
CA SER A 340 -12.45 -34.40 -5.95
C SER A 340 -11.95 -33.31 -5.00
N TYR A 341 -10.84 -32.64 -5.32
CA TYR A 341 -10.35 -31.50 -4.53
C TYR A 341 -11.31 -30.31 -4.63
N TRP A 342 -11.86 -30.07 -5.84
CA TRP A 342 -12.86 -29.04 -6.08
C TRP A 342 -14.12 -29.26 -5.23
N ASP A 343 -14.78 -30.40 -5.40
CA ASP A 343 -16.03 -30.76 -4.72
C ASP A 343 -15.87 -30.85 -3.18
N GLU A 344 -14.66 -31.16 -2.68
CA GLU A 344 -14.39 -31.30 -1.25
C GLU A 344 -14.17 -29.96 -0.52
N TRP A 345 -13.63 -28.93 -1.20
CA TRP A 345 -13.28 -27.66 -0.56
C TRP A 345 -13.69 -26.42 -1.37
N PHE A 346 -13.27 -26.30 -2.64
CA PHE A 346 -13.43 -25.07 -3.43
C PHE A 346 -14.89 -24.78 -3.80
N ASP A 347 -15.66 -25.78 -4.24
CA ASP A 347 -17.10 -25.65 -4.55
C ASP A 347 -17.89 -25.14 -3.33
N LEU A 348 -17.54 -25.64 -2.14
CA LEU A 348 -18.14 -25.22 -0.87
C LEU A 348 -17.74 -23.80 -0.49
N PHE A 349 -16.47 -23.43 -0.68
CA PHE A 349 -15.96 -22.09 -0.38
C PHE A 349 -16.58 -21.04 -1.29
N PHE A 350 -16.55 -21.24 -2.61
CA PHE A 350 -17.11 -20.28 -3.57
C PHE A 350 -18.65 -20.23 -3.49
N THR A 351 -19.35 -21.34 -3.18
CA THR A 351 -20.80 -21.28 -2.90
C THR A 351 -21.08 -20.40 -1.68
N TRP A 352 -20.37 -20.60 -0.56
CA TRP A 352 -20.53 -19.79 0.64
C TRP A 352 -20.18 -18.31 0.41
N LEU A 353 -19.12 -18.04 -0.37
CA LEU A 353 -18.70 -16.70 -0.75
C LEU A 353 -19.80 -15.95 -1.53
N ASN A 354 -20.43 -16.62 -2.51
CA ASN A 354 -21.51 -16.05 -3.32
C ASN A 354 -22.87 -15.95 -2.59
N ASP A 355 -23.10 -16.77 -1.55
CA ASP A 355 -24.31 -16.70 -0.71
C ASP A 355 -24.30 -15.50 0.28
N HIS A 356 -23.18 -14.77 0.42
CA HIS A 356 -22.96 -13.72 1.43
C HIS A 356 -22.60 -12.35 0.82
N GLU A 357 -23.61 -11.52 0.57
CA GLU A 357 -23.48 -10.18 -0.08
C GLU A 357 -22.54 -9.18 0.63
N GLN A 358 -22.26 -9.40 1.92
CA GLN A 358 -21.32 -8.61 2.71
C GLN A 358 -19.87 -8.97 2.48
N ILE A 359 -19.55 -10.15 1.94
CA ILE A 359 -18.18 -10.48 1.61
C ILE A 359 -17.80 -9.75 0.32
N LYS A 360 -16.84 -8.85 0.43
CA LYS A 360 -16.39 -7.96 -0.66
C LYS A 360 -14.93 -8.17 -1.03
N ALA A 361 -14.18 -9.00 -0.30
CA ALA A 361 -12.81 -9.37 -0.67
C ALA A 361 -12.44 -10.75 -0.11
N PHE A 362 -11.50 -11.46 -0.75
CA PHE A 362 -10.88 -12.67 -0.20
C PHE A 362 -9.40 -12.81 -0.59
N HIS A 363 -8.58 -13.38 0.28
CA HIS A 363 -7.17 -13.67 0.03
C HIS A 363 -6.88 -15.17 0.10
N TYR A 364 -6.60 -15.82 -1.04
CA TYR A 364 -6.26 -17.25 -1.06
C TYR A 364 -4.77 -17.49 -0.80
N ILE A 365 -4.46 -18.37 0.15
CA ILE A 365 -3.09 -18.74 0.51
C ILE A 365 -2.66 -20.02 -0.20
N ASN A 366 -1.86 -19.81 -1.24
CA ASN A 366 -1.35 -20.84 -2.14
C ASN A 366 -0.02 -21.43 -1.64
N VAL A 367 -0.03 -22.41 -0.73
CA VAL A 367 1.22 -22.96 -0.18
C VAL A 367 1.18 -24.45 0.20
N ASP A 368 2.34 -25.09 0.16
CA ASP A 368 2.57 -26.41 0.76
C ASP A 368 2.81 -26.26 2.27
N TRP A 369 1.75 -26.29 3.07
CA TRP A 369 1.90 -26.23 4.52
C TRP A 369 2.58 -27.46 5.11
N THR A 370 2.59 -28.60 4.38
CA THR A 370 3.16 -29.87 4.89
C THR A 370 4.68 -29.79 5.11
N VAL A 371 5.37 -28.87 4.41
CA VAL A 371 6.81 -28.62 4.58
C VAL A 371 7.12 -27.46 5.54
N LEU A 372 6.12 -26.70 5.99
CA LEU A 372 6.27 -25.54 6.88
C LEU A 372 6.23 -25.92 8.37
N GLY A 373 7.13 -26.80 8.79
CA GLY A 373 7.42 -27.10 10.20
C GLY A 373 6.19 -27.30 11.08
N HIS A 374 5.89 -26.32 11.93
CA HIS A 374 4.75 -26.33 12.85
C HIS A 374 3.39 -26.58 12.15
N TYR A 375 3.15 -26.01 10.97
CA TYR A 375 1.89 -26.17 10.25
C TYR A 375 1.70 -27.62 9.77
N GLY A 376 2.74 -28.22 9.19
CA GLY A 376 2.76 -29.64 8.81
C GLY A 376 2.60 -30.57 10.02
N GLU A 377 3.23 -30.25 11.16
CA GLU A 377 3.04 -30.99 12.43
C GLU A 377 1.62 -30.85 13.00
N ALA A 378 0.98 -29.69 12.81
CA ALA A 378 -0.42 -29.42 13.13
C ALA A 378 -1.43 -29.98 12.10
N GLY A 379 -0.94 -30.70 11.08
CA GLY A 379 -1.74 -31.39 10.08
C GLY A 379 -2.39 -30.46 9.04
N TRP A 380 -1.78 -29.30 8.77
CA TRP A 380 -2.13 -28.50 7.60
C TRP A 380 -1.63 -29.20 6.33
N GLY A 381 -2.42 -29.10 5.26
CA GLY A 381 -2.27 -29.87 4.03
C GLY A 381 -1.39 -29.24 2.96
N GLN A 382 -1.46 -29.81 1.77
CA GLN A 382 -0.80 -29.29 0.57
C GLN A 382 -1.87 -28.54 -0.21
N ALA A 383 -1.86 -27.20 -0.11
CA ALA A 383 -2.87 -26.30 -0.63
C ALA A 383 -2.38 -25.44 -1.82
N ASP A 384 -1.17 -25.68 -2.32
CA ASP A 384 -0.68 -25.09 -3.56
C ASP A 384 -1.45 -25.69 -4.75
N ILE A 385 -2.39 -24.93 -5.30
CA ILE A 385 -3.24 -25.40 -6.41
C ILE A 385 -2.45 -25.59 -7.70
N THR A 386 -1.30 -24.93 -7.84
CA THR A 386 -0.44 -25.03 -9.04
C THR A 386 0.18 -26.43 -9.20
N VAL A 387 0.23 -27.21 -8.11
CA VAL A 387 0.65 -28.63 -8.12
C VAL A 387 -0.25 -29.49 -9.01
N ASN A 388 -1.52 -29.10 -9.20
CA ASN A 388 -2.48 -29.80 -10.07
C ASN A 388 -3.01 -28.86 -11.16
N PRO A 389 -2.45 -28.91 -12.39
CA PRO A 389 -2.85 -28.00 -13.47
C PRO A 389 -4.34 -28.05 -13.84
N ALA A 390 -5.03 -29.16 -13.60
CA ALA A 390 -6.47 -29.25 -13.84
C ALA A 390 -7.27 -28.54 -12.75
N LEU A 391 -6.84 -28.61 -11.49
CA LEU A 391 -7.43 -27.84 -10.39
C LEU A 391 -7.15 -26.33 -10.54
N MET A 392 -5.92 -25.96 -10.93
CA MET A 392 -5.57 -24.57 -11.24
C MET A 392 -6.49 -24.00 -12.33
N GLN A 393 -6.73 -24.73 -13.42
CA GLN A 393 -7.67 -24.30 -14.45
C GLN A 393 -9.09 -24.15 -13.92
N MET A 394 -9.58 -25.06 -13.07
CA MET A 394 -10.92 -24.93 -12.45
C MET A 394 -11.03 -23.69 -11.56
N PHE A 395 -9.97 -23.36 -10.81
CA PHE A 395 -9.90 -22.14 -10.00
C PHE A 395 -9.96 -20.88 -10.90
N LEU A 396 -9.18 -20.84 -11.98
CA LEU A 396 -9.21 -19.73 -12.95
C LEU A 396 -10.55 -19.62 -13.67
N ASP A 397 -11.18 -20.73 -14.03
CA ASP A 397 -12.49 -20.75 -14.69
C ASP A 397 -13.56 -20.13 -13.75
N GLU A 398 -13.53 -20.43 -12.45
CA GLU A 398 -14.40 -19.80 -11.44
C GLU A 398 -14.08 -18.31 -11.27
N ILE A 399 -12.83 -17.94 -10.97
CA ILE A 399 -12.48 -16.53 -10.73
C ILE A 399 -12.54 -15.66 -11.99
N SER A 400 -12.79 -16.24 -13.17
CA SER A 400 -13.11 -15.50 -14.40
C SER A 400 -14.55 -14.97 -14.46
N GLY A 401 -15.41 -15.34 -13.50
CA GLY A 401 -16.77 -14.82 -13.37
C GLY A 401 -16.81 -13.31 -13.11
N GLU A 402 -17.80 -12.64 -13.71
CA GLU A 402 -17.96 -11.16 -13.65
C GLU A 402 -18.05 -10.62 -12.21
N GLN A 403 -18.46 -11.44 -11.23
CA GLN A 403 -18.49 -11.06 -9.82
C GLN A 403 -17.10 -10.87 -9.19
N TYR A 404 -16.03 -11.44 -9.74
CA TYR A 404 -14.69 -11.30 -9.17
C TYR A 404 -13.94 -10.12 -9.81
N MET A 405 -13.29 -9.32 -8.98
CA MET A 405 -12.53 -8.13 -9.37
C MET A 405 -11.02 -8.37 -9.24
N HIS A 406 -10.29 -8.09 -10.32
CA HIS A 406 -8.85 -8.36 -10.45
C HIS A 406 -8.02 -7.07 -10.53
N LEU A 407 -6.69 -7.19 -10.59
CA LEU A 407 -5.76 -6.07 -10.58
C LEU A 407 -6.07 -4.99 -11.64
N GLY A 408 -6.50 -5.39 -12.83
CA GLY A 408 -6.85 -4.47 -13.92
C GLY A 408 -8.16 -3.68 -13.74
N GLU A 409 -8.78 -3.75 -12.57
CA GLU A 409 -10.07 -3.12 -12.25
C GLU A 409 -10.05 -2.36 -10.89
N ILE A 410 -8.90 -2.23 -10.22
CA ILE A 410 -8.83 -1.63 -8.87
C ILE A 410 -9.20 -0.14 -8.83
N GLU A 411 -9.14 0.54 -9.97
CA GLU A 411 -9.61 1.91 -10.19
C GLU A 411 -11.12 2.10 -9.93
N ASP A 412 -11.92 1.02 -10.03
CA ASP A 412 -13.36 1.01 -9.72
C ASP A 412 -13.66 0.85 -8.20
N LEU A 413 -12.65 0.77 -7.33
CA LEU A 413 -12.85 0.66 -5.88
C LEU A 413 -13.29 2.00 -5.26
N ASN A 414 -14.19 1.95 -4.29
CA ASN A 414 -14.72 3.15 -3.65
C ASN A 414 -13.63 3.97 -2.93
N GLY A 415 -13.49 5.23 -3.34
CA GLY A 415 -12.49 6.14 -2.82
C GLY A 415 -11.08 5.87 -3.30
N TYR A 416 -10.88 4.97 -4.27
CA TYR A 416 -9.58 4.79 -4.95
C TYR A 416 -9.17 6.10 -5.62
N ASN A 417 -8.28 6.83 -4.94
CA ASN A 417 -7.56 7.98 -5.47
C ASN A 417 -6.08 7.63 -5.68
N GLY A 418 -5.74 6.34 -5.73
CA GLY A 418 -4.39 5.91 -6.04
C GLY A 418 -3.98 6.54 -7.37
N THR A 419 -2.78 7.10 -7.42
CA THR A 419 -2.20 7.62 -8.66
C THR A 419 -1.92 6.43 -9.56
N ASN A 420 -2.93 6.11 -10.38
CA ASN A 420 -3.02 4.96 -11.29
C ASN A 420 -1.84 3.98 -11.24
N GLY A 421 -1.99 2.92 -10.43
CA GLY A 421 -1.13 1.73 -10.49
C GLY A 421 -1.19 0.97 -11.82
N THR A 422 -1.77 1.57 -12.87
CA THR A 422 -1.70 1.12 -14.26
C THR A 422 -0.29 1.35 -14.81
N ASN A 423 0.69 0.60 -14.32
CA ASN A 423 1.93 0.28 -15.07
C ASN A 423 1.63 -0.69 -16.24
N GLY A 424 0.53 -0.44 -16.94
CA GLY A 424 0.37 -0.80 -18.34
C GLY A 424 1.08 0.22 -19.20
N ALA A 425 2.42 0.23 -19.15
CA ALA A 425 3.35 0.92 -20.05
C ALA A 425 2.78 2.09 -20.89
N GLU A 426 2.57 3.25 -20.26
CA GLU A 426 2.61 4.54 -20.96
C GLU A 426 3.83 5.33 -20.47
N SER A 427 4.80 5.52 -21.38
CA SER A 427 5.92 6.43 -21.17
C SER A 427 5.45 7.88 -21.24
N GLY A 428 6.06 8.79 -20.46
CA GLY A 428 5.91 10.22 -20.69
C GLY A 428 5.77 11.12 -19.46
N ASP A 429 5.70 10.57 -18.25
CA ASP A 429 5.73 11.39 -17.02
C ASP A 429 7.17 11.63 -16.51
N GLU A 430 8.17 10.91 -17.02
CA GLU A 430 9.57 11.17 -16.67
C GLU A 430 9.97 12.61 -16.97
N THR A 431 10.70 13.26 -16.05
CA THR A 431 11.17 14.63 -16.25
C THR A 431 12.70 14.71 -16.25
N ILE A 432 13.21 15.59 -17.12
CA ILE A 432 14.60 16.05 -17.09
C ILE A 432 14.58 17.57 -17.12
N THR A 433 15.43 18.20 -16.31
CA THR A 433 15.53 19.66 -16.23
C THR A 433 16.97 20.13 -16.40
N VAL A 434 17.15 21.33 -16.96
CA VAL A 434 18.43 22.06 -16.90
C VAL A 434 18.27 23.15 -15.85
N ASN A 435 18.59 22.83 -14.60
CA ASN A 435 18.39 23.71 -13.46
C ASN A 435 19.11 25.06 -13.61
N HIS A 436 20.34 25.06 -14.10
CA HIS A 436 21.09 26.29 -14.38
C HIS A 436 22.31 26.08 -15.29
N VAL A 437 22.77 27.17 -15.90
CA VAL A 437 24.09 27.29 -16.54
C VAL A 437 24.80 28.51 -15.95
N VAL A 438 25.92 28.30 -15.24
CA VAL A 438 26.62 29.34 -14.46
C VAL A 438 28.07 29.51 -14.89
N LEU A 439 28.55 30.75 -14.83
CA LEU A 439 29.95 31.11 -15.09
C LEU A 439 30.85 30.60 -13.95
N VAL A 440 31.83 29.77 -14.28
CA VAL A 440 32.83 29.23 -13.33
C VAL A 440 34.01 30.19 -13.21
N ASP A 441 34.67 30.53 -14.33
CA ASP A 441 35.73 31.52 -14.35
C ASP A 441 35.88 32.24 -15.71
N THR A 442 36.34 33.49 -15.63
CA THR A 442 36.58 34.36 -16.78
C THR A 442 38.03 34.26 -17.26
N PRO A 443 38.28 34.04 -18.56
CA PRO A 443 39.64 33.96 -19.08
C PRO A 443 40.35 35.33 -19.03
N PRO A 444 41.69 35.35 -18.94
CA PRO A 444 42.47 36.59 -18.90
C PRO A 444 42.49 37.38 -20.22
N HIS A 445 42.05 36.76 -21.32
CA HIS A 445 41.93 37.37 -22.64
C HIS A 445 40.52 37.12 -23.19
N LYS A 446 39.90 38.11 -23.85
CA LYS A 446 38.50 38.04 -24.30
C LYS A 446 38.29 37.05 -25.44
N GLU A 447 39.34 36.76 -26.21
CA GLU A 447 39.38 35.84 -27.35
C GLU A 447 39.56 34.37 -26.95
N TRP A 448 39.63 34.08 -25.64
CA TRP A 448 39.79 32.71 -25.11
C TRP A 448 38.45 32.17 -24.62
N SER A 449 38.38 30.85 -24.49
CA SER A 449 37.19 30.16 -23.99
C SER A 449 36.89 30.51 -22.53
N TRP A 450 35.61 30.68 -22.23
CA TRP A 450 35.05 30.95 -20.90
C TRP A 450 34.53 29.63 -20.32
N ASN A 451 34.79 29.41 -19.02
CA ASN A 451 34.38 28.18 -18.35
C ASN A 451 33.02 28.38 -17.69
N TYR A 452 32.10 27.48 -18.01
CA TYR A 452 30.75 27.43 -17.44
C TYR A 452 30.50 26.02 -16.91
N SER A 453 29.60 25.89 -15.95
CA SER A 453 29.04 24.60 -15.53
C SER A 453 27.54 24.62 -15.78
N TYR A 454 27.00 23.50 -16.24
CA TYR A 454 25.56 23.25 -16.16
C TYR A 454 25.30 22.24 -15.04
N GLN A 455 24.07 22.27 -14.54
CA GLN A 455 23.49 21.20 -13.73
C GLN A 455 22.22 20.71 -14.43
N THR A 456 22.12 19.40 -14.64
CA THR A 456 20.88 18.71 -15.03
C THR A 456 20.38 17.83 -13.90
N GLU A 457 19.07 17.62 -13.83
CA GLU A 457 18.40 16.80 -12.82
C GLU A 457 17.29 15.98 -13.48
N VAL A 458 17.07 14.76 -13.00
CA VAL A 458 15.98 13.87 -13.43
C VAL A 458 15.05 13.56 -12.26
N ASN A 459 13.75 13.45 -12.53
CA ASN A 459 12.74 13.05 -11.55
C ASN A 459 11.65 12.25 -12.28
N ASP A 460 10.74 11.65 -11.50
CA ASP A 460 9.57 10.92 -12.01
C ASP A 460 9.98 9.70 -12.88
N LEU A 461 11.14 9.09 -12.61
CA LEU A 461 11.69 7.97 -13.35
C LEU A 461 10.89 6.68 -13.10
N GLN A 462 10.66 5.89 -14.15
CA GLN A 462 10.02 4.59 -14.00
C GLN A 462 10.95 3.59 -13.30
N MET A 463 10.42 2.99 -12.24
CA MET A 463 11.09 1.93 -11.50
C MET A 463 11.46 0.74 -12.41
N ASN A 464 12.66 0.18 -12.21
CA ASN A 464 13.25 -0.90 -13.02
C ASN A 464 13.58 -0.57 -14.49
N VAL A 465 13.44 0.68 -14.94
CA VAL A 465 13.95 1.15 -16.22
C VAL A 465 15.36 1.74 -16.02
N SER A 466 16.31 1.39 -16.90
CA SER A 466 17.63 2.03 -16.93
C SER A 466 17.57 3.26 -17.82
N TYR A 467 18.11 4.39 -17.36
CA TYR A 467 18.03 5.66 -18.07
C TYR A 467 19.38 6.16 -18.56
N THR A 468 19.37 6.87 -19.68
CA THR A 468 20.54 7.59 -20.19
C THR A 468 20.13 8.94 -20.73
N ALA A 469 20.72 10.00 -20.20
CA ALA A 469 20.51 11.35 -20.70
C ALA A 469 21.64 11.74 -21.68
N VAL A 470 21.26 12.32 -22.82
CA VAL A 470 22.17 12.91 -23.80
C VAL A 470 22.07 14.42 -23.71
N ILE A 471 23.17 15.07 -23.32
CA ILE A 471 23.25 16.53 -23.16
C ILE A 471 24.03 17.12 -24.32
N LEU A 472 23.38 17.99 -25.09
CA LEU A 472 23.90 18.65 -26.28
C LEU A 472 24.03 20.15 -26.04
N ILE A 473 25.23 20.71 -26.23
CA ILE A 473 25.45 22.16 -26.23
C ILE A 473 25.81 22.63 -27.64
N LYS A 474 25.03 23.57 -28.19
CA LYS A 474 25.18 24.08 -29.56
C LYS A 474 25.09 25.60 -29.62
N GLN A 475 25.79 26.19 -30.60
CA GLN A 475 25.72 27.63 -30.86
C GLN A 475 24.44 27.94 -31.65
N ILE A 476 23.70 28.97 -31.26
CA ILE A 476 22.46 29.36 -31.94
C ILE A 476 22.80 29.87 -33.35
N GLY A 477 22.18 29.27 -34.36
CA GLY A 477 22.37 29.63 -35.77
C GLY A 477 23.55 28.94 -36.47
N ASP A 478 24.18 27.94 -35.84
CA ASP A 478 25.10 27.02 -36.50
C ASP A 478 24.41 25.66 -36.76
N ASP A 479 24.30 25.30 -38.04
CA ASP A 479 23.68 24.04 -38.48
C ASP A 479 24.72 22.90 -38.62
N GLU A 480 26.02 23.16 -38.42
CA GLU A 480 27.03 22.11 -38.45
C GLU A 480 26.95 21.19 -37.21
N TRP A 481 27.10 19.88 -37.44
CA TRP A 481 27.05 18.82 -36.41
C TRP A 481 28.34 18.81 -35.57
N GLY A 482 28.59 19.93 -34.86
CA GLY A 482 29.83 20.21 -34.11
C GLY A 482 29.60 20.71 -32.68
N GLY A 483 28.42 20.43 -32.12
CA GLY A 483 28.16 20.63 -30.68
C GLY A 483 29.02 19.70 -29.82
N LEU A 484 29.07 19.99 -28.53
CA LEU A 484 29.62 19.06 -27.55
C LEU A 484 28.49 18.19 -27.02
N ASP A 485 28.66 16.87 -27.10
CA ASP A 485 27.73 15.85 -26.60
C ASP A 485 28.31 15.13 -25.38
N TRP A 486 27.49 15.00 -24.34
CA TRP A 486 27.79 14.22 -23.14
C TRP A 486 26.68 13.20 -22.90
N TRP A 487 27.11 12.03 -22.45
CA TRP A 487 26.24 10.94 -22.06
C TRP A 487 26.34 10.82 -20.55
N TRP A 488 25.18 10.80 -19.91
CA TRP A 488 25.02 10.54 -18.49
C TRP A 488 24.31 9.19 -18.39
N ASP A 489 25.11 8.16 -18.13
CA ASP A 489 24.76 6.73 -18.20
C ASP A 489 24.82 6.01 -16.84
N ASP A 490 25.02 6.77 -15.76
CA ASP A 490 24.98 6.35 -14.35
C ASP A 490 23.86 7.05 -13.55
N ILE A 491 22.66 7.10 -14.15
CA ILE A 491 21.41 7.49 -13.45
C ILE A 491 20.94 6.29 -12.63
N GLU A 492 20.83 6.44 -11.31
CA GLU A 492 20.41 5.40 -10.36
C GLU A 492 19.05 5.70 -9.69
N SER A 493 18.68 6.98 -9.53
CA SER A 493 17.47 7.38 -8.78
C SER A 493 16.86 8.75 -9.16
N ASP A 494 15.62 8.97 -8.71
CA ASP A 494 14.97 10.29 -8.73
C ASP A 494 15.74 11.33 -7.92
N GLY A 495 15.79 12.56 -8.44
CA GLY A 495 16.56 13.66 -7.88
C GLY A 495 18.06 13.55 -8.11
N ASP A 496 18.53 12.56 -8.88
CA ASP A 496 19.92 12.48 -9.32
C ASP A 496 20.30 13.75 -10.11
N GLN A 497 21.53 14.23 -9.89
CA GLN A 497 22.02 15.48 -10.47
C GLN A 497 23.37 15.29 -11.14
N TYR A 498 23.52 15.86 -12.34
CA TYR A 498 24.76 15.83 -13.12
C TYR A 498 25.29 17.24 -13.37
N ASP A 499 26.46 17.51 -12.78
CA ASP A 499 27.20 18.76 -12.94
C ASP A 499 28.39 18.57 -13.91
N PHE A 500 28.42 19.32 -15.02
CA PHE A 500 29.54 19.29 -15.96
C PHE A 500 30.09 20.68 -16.29
N THR A 501 31.41 20.84 -16.13
CA THR A 501 32.14 22.08 -16.48
C THR A 501 32.75 21.99 -17.88
N PHE A 502 32.37 22.92 -18.74
CA PHE A 502 32.77 23.01 -20.15
C PHE A 502 33.34 24.40 -20.50
N SER A 503 34.03 24.51 -21.64
CA SER A 503 34.71 25.73 -22.08
C SER A 503 34.25 26.13 -23.49
N LEU A 504 33.61 27.30 -23.65
CA LEU A 504 33.12 27.79 -24.95
C LEU A 504 33.64 29.18 -25.29
N GLN A 505 33.66 29.50 -26.58
CA GLN A 505 33.92 30.86 -27.06
C GLN A 505 32.71 31.76 -26.79
N ARG A 506 32.92 33.08 -26.90
CA ARG A 506 31.84 34.07 -26.71
C ARG A 506 30.75 33.91 -27.78
N GLY A 507 29.49 33.82 -27.37
CA GLY A 507 28.39 33.57 -28.28
C GLY A 507 27.04 33.34 -27.60
N CYS A 508 26.03 33.07 -28.43
CA CYS A 508 24.70 32.63 -28.01
C CYS A 508 24.63 31.12 -28.15
N TYR A 509 24.26 30.42 -27.08
CA TYR A 509 24.21 28.97 -27.04
C TYR A 509 22.88 28.52 -26.48
N PHE A 510 22.47 27.31 -26.84
CA PHE A 510 21.47 26.56 -26.10
C PHE A 510 22.08 25.25 -25.62
N ILE A 511 21.62 24.80 -24.46
CA ILE A 511 21.81 23.44 -23.97
C ILE A 511 20.47 22.72 -24.12
N ASN A 512 20.49 21.50 -24.63
CA ASN A 512 19.35 20.60 -24.66
C ASN A 512 19.75 19.29 -24.00
N ALA A 513 18.99 18.87 -22.99
CA ALA A 513 19.11 17.56 -22.37
C ALA A 513 17.90 16.72 -22.83
N SER A 514 18.17 15.52 -23.34
CA SER A 514 17.14 14.55 -23.77
C SER A 514 17.34 13.24 -23.00
N LEU A 515 16.28 12.75 -22.36
CA LEU A 515 16.27 11.52 -21.57
C LEU A 515 15.73 10.36 -22.41
N TYR A 516 16.37 9.19 -22.30
CA TYR A 516 16.01 7.96 -23.01
C TYR A 516 16.07 6.77 -22.06
N GLU A 517 15.34 5.70 -22.39
CA GLU A 517 15.64 4.37 -21.90
C GLU A 517 17.00 3.92 -22.46
N SER A 518 17.88 3.43 -21.59
CA SER A 518 19.23 3.00 -21.96
C SER A 518 19.23 1.90 -23.01
N ASP A 519 18.34 0.92 -22.91
CA ASP A 519 18.32 -0.22 -23.84
C ASP A 519 17.78 0.17 -25.23
N ASP A 520 16.77 1.04 -25.32
CA ASP A 520 16.29 1.60 -26.60
C ASP A 520 17.41 2.41 -27.27
N LEU A 521 18.02 3.35 -26.53
CA LEU A 521 19.12 4.20 -27.01
C LEU A 521 20.35 3.39 -27.46
N ASN A 522 20.75 2.37 -26.68
CA ASN A 522 21.86 1.50 -27.05
C ASN A 522 21.55 0.56 -28.22
N SER A 523 20.27 0.32 -28.53
CA SER A 523 19.85 -0.53 -29.65
C SER A 523 19.86 0.20 -31.00
N ASP A 524 19.33 1.43 -31.06
CA ASP A 524 19.26 2.25 -32.28
C ASP A 524 19.20 3.76 -31.98
N VAL A 525 20.37 4.37 -31.79
CA VAL A 525 20.55 5.81 -31.52
C VAL A 525 19.85 6.73 -32.55
N GLU A 526 19.61 6.29 -33.79
CA GLU A 526 18.92 7.13 -34.80
C GLU A 526 17.40 7.14 -34.63
N ASN A 527 16.81 6.13 -33.97
CA ASN A 527 15.36 5.94 -33.85
C ASN A 527 14.85 5.87 -32.39
N ALA A 528 15.74 5.90 -31.40
CA ALA A 528 15.42 5.82 -29.99
C ALA A 528 14.43 6.92 -29.54
N THR A 529 13.55 6.55 -28.62
CA THR A 529 12.43 7.38 -28.15
C THR A 529 12.92 8.34 -27.08
N VAL A 530 12.76 9.64 -27.33
CA VAL A 530 12.96 10.68 -26.31
C VAL A 530 11.78 10.61 -25.35
N LEU A 531 12.05 10.29 -24.08
CA LEU A 531 11.05 10.20 -23.01
C LEU A 531 10.77 11.60 -22.46
N ALA A 532 11.84 12.33 -22.10
CA ALA A 532 11.78 13.68 -21.58
C ALA A 532 12.80 14.59 -22.26
N ALA A 533 12.54 15.90 -22.33
CA ALA A 533 13.53 16.86 -22.79
C ALA A 533 13.39 18.24 -22.14
N ALA A 534 14.53 18.89 -21.90
CA ALA A 534 14.60 20.29 -21.50
C ALA A 534 15.59 21.07 -22.38
N ASP A 535 15.31 22.35 -22.56
CA ASP A 535 16.20 23.30 -23.24
C ASP A 535 16.38 24.59 -22.43
N LEU A 536 17.56 25.20 -22.55
CA LEU A 536 17.88 26.48 -21.93
C LEU A 536 18.83 27.30 -22.82
N ASP A 537 18.38 28.48 -23.24
CA ASP A 537 19.21 29.49 -23.89
C ASP A 537 20.14 30.16 -22.87
N PHE A 538 21.43 30.31 -23.21
CA PHE A 538 22.42 31.01 -22.40
C PHE A 538 23.45 31.80 -23.21
N VAL A 539 24.08 32.77 -22.55
CA VAL A 539 25.08 33.66 -23.16
C VAL A 539 26.45 33.39 -22.57
N VAL A 540 27.41 33.08 -23.43
CA VAL A 540 28.81 32.90 -23.04
C VAL A 540 29.54 34.24 -23.21
N GLY A 541 30.04 34.80 -22.09
CA GLY A 541 30.76 36.06 -22.05
C GLY A 541 29.96 37.25 -21.51
N THR A 542 30.38 38.46 -21.89
CA THR A 542 29.84 39.75 -21.40
C THR A 542 29.07 40.47 -22.50
N GLY A 543 28.26 39.74 -23.25
CA GLY A 543 27.44 40.27 -24.34
C GLY A 543 25.97 40.03 -24.08
N THR A 544 25.15 40.38 -25.06
CA THR A 544 23.72 40.04 -25.07
C THR A 544 23.36 39.33 -26.37
N CYS A 545 22.37 38.44 -26.28
CA CYS A 545 21.83 37.71 -27.41
C CYS A 545 20.45 38.26 -27.76
N VAL A 546 20.24 38.58 -29.03
CA VAL A 546 18.94 38.98 -29.58
C VAL A 546 18.77 38.23 -30.89
N ASP A 547 17.69 37.46 -31.03
CA ASP A 547 17.40 36.63 -32.21
C ASP A 547 18.59 35.73 -32.62
N GLY A 548 19.28 35.13 -31.65
CA GLY A 548 20.48 34.29 -31.84
C GLY A 548 21.77 35.06 -32.17
N VAL A 549 21.73 36.38 -32.33
CA VAL A 549 22.89 37.20 -32.67
C VAL A 549 23.58 37.73 -31.41
N TYR A 550 24.81 37.27 -31.17
CA TYR A 550 25.66 37.75 -30.08
C TYR A 550 26.18 39.16 -30.37
N SER A 551 25.86 40.11 -29.50
CA SER A 551 26.39 41.46 -29.50
C SER A 551 27.29 41.68 -28.28
N GLU A 552 28.54 42.10 -28.49
CA GLU A 552 29.36 42.54 -27.36
C GLU A 552 28.75 43.78 -26.70
N GLU A 553 28.78 43.84 -25.37
CA GLU A 553 28.57 45.10 -24.66
C GLU A 553 29.55 46.14 -25.21
N VAL A 554 29.00 47.16 -25.87
CA VAL A 554 29.76 48.36 -26.23
C VAL A 554 30.27 48.94 -24.91
N PRO A 555 31.60 48.98 -24.67
CA PRO A 555 32.11 49.63 -23.48
C PRO A 555 31.56 51.05 -23.47
N GLN A 556 31.12 51.55 -22.31
CA GLN A 556 30.96 52.99 -22.13
C GLN A 556 32.37 53.62 -22.23
N GLY A 557 32.80 53.83 -23.47
CA GLY A 557 34.01 54.52 -23.82
C GLY A 557 33.84 55.95 -23.35
N ASP A 558 34.58 56.26 -22.29
CA ASP A 558 34.87 57.56 -21.70
C ASP A 558 34.41 58.73 -22.59
N SER A 559 33.14 59.09 -22.42
CA SER A 559 32.50 60.13 -23.23
C SER A 559 32.86 61.48 -22.64
N GLY A 560 34.11 61.89 -22.91
CA GLY A 560 34.65 63.19 -22.50
C GLY A 560 33.67 64.32 -22.82
N PRO A 561 33.08 64.98 -21.81
CA PRO A 561 32.15 66.08 -22.04
C PRO A 561 32.96 67.34 -22.30
N GLN A 562 32.77 67.95 -23.48
CA GLN A 562 33.33 69.26 -23.72
C GLN A 562 32.44 70.36 -23.12
N ASP A 563 33.01 71.06 -22.13
CA ASP A 563 32.64 72.37 -21.56
C ASP A 563 31.30 72.52 -20.81
N GLY A 564 31.33 72.78 -19.48
CA GLY A 564 30.10 73.26 -18.79
C GLY A 564 29.96 73.38 -17.26
N ALA A 565 30.98 73.79 -16.48
CA ALA A 565 30.87 74.46 -15.16
C ALA A 565 30.25 73.75 -13.90
N ASP A 566 31.06 73.78 -12.83
CA ASP A 566 30.78 74.03 -11.40
C ASP A 566 29.96 73.06 -10.49
N ASP A 567 30.70 72.51 -9.52
CA ASP A 567 30.45 72.31 -8.08
C ASP A 567 29.34 71.38 -7.52
N ASP A 568 29.84 70.26 -6.97
CA ASP A 568 29.67 69.73 -5.60
C ASP A 568 28.36 69.11 -5.06
N ASP A 569 28.60 67.91 -4.51
CA ASP A 569 28.00 67.24 -3.34
C ASP A 569 26.60 66.57 -3.34
N ALA A 570 26.68 65.24 -3.44
CA ALA A 570 26.17 64.25 -2.46
C ALA A 570 24.65 63.93 -2.33
N GLY A 571 24.32 62.64 -2.47
CA GLY A 571 23.16 62.06 -1.77
C GLY A 571 22.49 60.79 -2.32
N GLY A 572 23.02 59.60 -1.97
CA GLY A 572 22.19 58.42 -1.61
C GLY A 572 21.45 57.58 -2.68
N LEU A 573 22.03 56.43 -3.01
CA LEU A 573 21.30 55.15 -3.25
C LEU A 573 20.95 54.49 -1.89
N PRO A 574 20.21 53.33 -1.79
CA PRO A 574 19.50 52.51 -2.80
C PRO A 574 18.04 52.13 -2.39
N GLY A 575 17.38 51.22 -3.13
CA GLY A 575 16.47 50.25 -2.46
C GLY A 575 15.30 49.60 -3.24
N PHE A 576 15.51 48.38 -3.74
CA PHE A 576 14.59 47.21 -3.80
C PHE A 576 13.13 47.31 -4.31
N GLY A 577 12.86 46.62 -5.44
CA GLY A 577 12.22 45.29 -5.42
C GLY A 577 10.72 45.14 -5.76
N VAL A 578 10.31 43.87 -6.01
CA VAL A 578 8.93 43.31 -5.88
C VAL A 578 7.92 43.70 -7.00
N ILE A 579 7.09 42.84 -7.64
CA ILE A 579 6.97 41.36 -7.78
C ILE A 579 5.89 41.02 -8.86
N LEU A 580 5.84 39.76 -9.37
CA LEU A 580 4.73 39.04 -10.07
C LEU A 580 3.90 39.68 -11.23
N SER A 581 3.66 38.89 -12.29
CA SER A 581 2.34 38.21 -12.52
C SER A 581 2.33 37.28 -13.76
N ILE A 582 1.39 36.32 -13.78
CA ILE A 582 1.36 35.07 -14.58
C ILE A 582 0.32 35.14 -15.73
N THR A 583 0.46 34.28 -16.76
CA THR A 583 -0.54 33.62 -17.68
C THR A 583 -0.27 33.80 -19.18
N ALA A 584 -0.59 32.88 -20.11
CA ALA A 584 -0.73 31.40 -20.10
C ALA A 584 -0.99 30.87 -21.55
N ALA A 585 -0.70 29.57 -21.79
CA ALA A 585 -1.45 28.61 -22.64
C ALA A 585 -1.21 28.41 -24.18
N LEU A 586 -1.15 27.10 -24.53
CA LEU A 586 -1.74 26.36 -25.68
C LEU A 586 -1.04 26.19 -27.06
N ALA A 587 -0.31 25.05 -27.18
CA ALA A 587 -0.54 23.87 -28.06
C ALA A 587 -0.85 23.97 -29.57
N ALA A 588 -0.21 23.09 -30.37
CA ALA A 588 -0.84 22.17 -31.35
C ALA A 588 0.15 21.14 -31.97
N ALA A 589 -0.28 19.87 -32.08
CA ALA A 589 0.49 18.74 -32.62
C ALA A 589 0.32 18.52 -34.14
N LEU A 590 1.02 17.53 -34.73
CA LEU A 590 0.53 16.86 -35.97
C LEU A 590 1.10 15.44 -36.21
N ILE A 591 0.23 14.43 -36.04
CA ILE A 591 0.40 13.04 -36.48
C ILE A 591 0.30 12.95 -38.01
N ALA A 592 1.19 12.21 -38.65
CA ALA A 592 1.19 12.02 -40.12
C ALA A 592 0.49 10.72 -40.56
N THR A 593 -0.70 10.83 -41.18
CA THR A 593 -1.31 9.72 -41.94
C THR A 593 -1.33 9.99 -43.45
N ARG A 594 -0.81 9.00 -44.19
CA ARG A 594 -0.57 8.90 -45.65
C ARG A 594 -1.52 9.62 -46.64
N ARG A 595 -0.89 10.21 -47.67
CA ARG A 595 -1.16 10.11 -49.13
C ARG A 595 0.08 10.66 -49.86
N GLU A 596 0.64 10.10 -50.93
CA GLU A 596 0.27 8.92 -51.77
C GLU A 596 1.32 7.80 -51.67
#